data_AF-C3Z3H9-F1
#
_entry.id   AF-C3Z3H9-F1
#
_cell.length_a   1.000
_cell.length_b   1.000
_cell.length_c   1.000
_cell.angle_alpha   90.00
_cell.angle_beta   90.00
_cell.angle_gamma   90.00
#
_symmetry.space_group_name_H-M   'P 1'
#
loop_
_entity.id
_entity.type
_entity.pdbx_description
1 polymer ?
#
loop_
_entity_poly.entity_id
_entity_poly.type
_entity_poly.pdbx_seq_one_letter_code
_entity_poly.pdbx_strand_id
1 'polypeptide(L)'
;TERKCKSGWKEHKNNCYRFMTEKAGWSTANARCKDRNANLVSIHDKAENNFIQHLISKGGKYYPVVFIGLHWKDGQWKWSDGSRLSYTNWGPGEPNS
;
A
#
# COMPACT_ATOMS: atom_id res chain seq x y z
N THR A 1 -13.49 0.03 24.93
CA THR A 1 -13.26 -0.62 23.62
C THR A 1 -11.90 -0.20 23.13
N GLU A 2 -10.92 -1.09 23.13
CA GLU A 2 -9.57 -0.77 22.64
C GLU A 2 -9.65 -0.38 21.16
N ARG A 3 -9.02 0.75 20.79
CA ARG A 3 -8.81 1.05 19.37
C ARG A 3 -7.79 0.04 18.86
N LYS A 4 -8.21 -0.85 17.94
CA LYS A 4 -7.32 -1.81 17.26
C LYS A 4 -6.13 -1.12 16.57
N CYS A 5 -6.31 0.13 16.11
CA CYS A 5 -5.27 0.90 15.42
C CYS A 5 -4.83 2.15 16.20
N LYS A 6 -3.51 2.44 16.13
CA LYS A 6 -2.90 3.66 16.69
C LYS A 6 -3.51 4.93 16.07
N SER A 7 -3.38 6.06 16.77
CA SER A 7 -3.88 7.36 16.27
C SER A 7 -3.33 7.68 14.87
N GLY A 8 -4.20 8.14 13.99
CA GLY A 8 -3.89 8.47 12.60
C GLY A 8 -3.75 7.26 11.65
N TRP A 9 -3.97 6.03 12.13
CA TRP A 9 -4.16 4.85 11.29
C TRP A 9 -5.66 4.58 11.11
N LYS A 10 -6.02 3.97 9.98
CA LYS A 10 -7.39 3.58 9.63
C LYS A 10 -7.48 2.06 9.59
N GLU A 11 -8.51 1.53 10.23
CA GLU A 11 -8.76 0.09 10.29
C GLU A 11 -9.48 -0.39 9.04
N HIS A 12 -9.05 -1.53 8.50
CA HIS A 12 -9.81 -2.32 7.54
C HIS A 12 -9.56 -3.80 7.83
N LYS A 13 -10.62 -4.54 8.12
CA LYS A 13 -10.56 -5.94 8.57
C LYS A 13 -9.64 -6.09 9.79
N ASN A 14 -8.54 -6.82 9.65
CA ASN A 14 -7.59 -7.11 10.74
C ASN A 14 -6.31 -6.27 10.67
N ASN A 15 -6.26 -5.26 9.78
CA ASN A 15 -5.07 -4.48 9.49
C ASN A 15 -5.30 -2.99 9.74
N CYS A 16 -4.18 -2.28 9.95
CA CYS A 16 -4.15 -0.83 10.12
C CYS A 16 -3.37 -0.20 8.97
N TYR A 17 -3.95 0.83 8.35
CA TYR A 17 -3.39 1.49 7.16
C TYR A 17 -3.19 2.98 7.42
N ARG A 18 -2.17 3.56 6.81
CA ARG A 18 -1.91 5.00 6.87
C ARG A 18 -1.42 5.49 5.53
N PHE A 19 -2.08 6.53 5.02
CA PHE A 19 -1.57 7.27 3.88
C PHE A 19 -0.45 8.21 4.32
N MET A 20 0.71 8.10 3.66
CA MET A 20 1.90 8.90 3.93
C MET A 20 2.05 9.96 2.84
N THR A 21 2.23 11.21 3.23
CA THR A 21 2.32 12.38 2.33
C THR A 21 3.75 12.78 2.00
N GLU A 22 4.74 12.18 2.67
CA GLU A 22 6.14 12.48 2.46
C GLU A 22 6.60 11.96 1.09
N LYS A 23 7.04 12.85 0.20
CA LYS A 23 7.59 12.44 -1.11
C LYS A 23 8.90 11.67 -0.93
N ALA A 24 9.02 10.55 -1.64
CA ALA A 24 10.18 9.66 -1.61
C ALA A 24 10.12 8.72 -2.83
N GLY A 25 11.27 8.17 -3.24
CA GLY A 25 11.30 7.02 -4.16
C GLY A 25 10.84 5.73 -3.46
N TRP A 26 10.50 4.71 -4.24
CA TRP A 26 9.91 3.46 -3.73
C TRP A 26 10.73 2.82 -2.59
N SER A 27 12.06 2.70 -2.76
CA SER A 27 12.94 2.09 -1.76
C SER A 27 12.91 2.85 -0.43
N THR A 28 13.00 4.18 -0.49
CA THR A 28 12.92 5.06 0.69
C THR A 28 11.53 5.00 1.33
N ALA A 29 10.45 4.96 0.54
CA ALA A 29 9.09 4.82 1.07
C ALA A 29 8.92 3.49 1.82
N ASN A 30 9.44 2.39 1.26
CA ASN A 30 9.43 1.08 1.90
C ASN A 30 10.21 1.07 3.23
N ALA A 31 11.40 1.68 3.25
CA ALA A 31 12.18 1.83 4.48
C ALA A 31 11.43 2.63 5.56
N ARG A 32 10.81 3.76 5.19
CA ARG A 32 10.02 4.58 6.13
C ARG A 32 8.81 3.86 6.73
N CYS A 33 8.17 2.97 5.96
CA CYS A 33 7.11 2.10 6.48
C CYS A 33 7.69 1.12 7.50
N LYS A 34 8.83 0.49 7.21
CA LYS A 34 9.52 -0.44 8.12
C LYS A 34 9.95 0.23 9.42
N ASP A 35 10.47 1.45 9.37
CA ASP A 35 10.83 2.25 10.55
C ASP A 35 9.62 2.53 11.47
N ARG A 36 8.40 2.46 10.93
CA ARG A 36 7.14 2.62 11.65
C ARG A 36 6.50 1.28 12.04
N ASN A 37 7.26 0.18 11.96
CA ASN A 37 6.82 -1.20 12.19
C ASN A 37 5.64 -1.60 11.30
N ALA A 38 5.71 -1.21 10.02
CA ALA A 38 4.71 -1.47 8.99
C ALA A 38 5.40 -1.80 7.65
N ASN A 39 4.61 -2.08 6.62
CA ASN A 39 5.09 -2.29 5.25
C ASN A 39 4.38 -1.33 4.28
N LEU A 40 4.98 -1.08 3.12
CA LEU A 40 4.19 -0.57 2.00
C LEU A 40 3.05 -1.55 1.72
N VAL A 41 1.87 -1.00 1.41
CA VAL A 41 0.64 -1.81 1.38
C VAL A 41 0.69 -2.90 0.32
N SER A 42 0.38 -4.12 0.73
CA SER A 42 -0.03 -5.23 -0.12
C SER A 42 -1.56 -5.22 -0.28
N ILE A 43 -2.04 -5.62 -1.44
CA ILE A 43 -3.48 -5.61 -1.75
C ILE A 43 -3.88 -7.00 -2.20
N HIS A 44 -4.81 -7.62 -1.46
CA HIS A 44 -5.15 -9.03 -1.59
C HIS A 44 -6.52 -9.29 -2.17
N ASP A 45 -7.38 -8.27 -2.23
CA ASP A 45 -8.69 -8.34 -2.84
C ASP A 45 -9.22 -6.96 -3.28
N LYS A 46 -10.35 -6.99 -3.98
CA LYS A 46 -11.02 -5.78 -4.48
C LYS A 46 -11.54 -4.87 -3.36
N ALA A 47 -11.95 -5.42 -2.22
CA ALA A 47 -12.47 -4.63 -1.11
C ALA A 47 -11.36 -3.82 -0.44
N GLU A 48 -10.19 -4.41 -0.25
CA GLU A 48 -8.98 -3.74 0.22
C GLU A 48 -8.52 -2.67 -0.78
N ASN A 49 -8.50 -2.97 -2.08
CA ASN A 49 -8.18 -1.98 -3.11
C ASN A 49 -9.09 -0.75 -3.02
N ASN A 50 -10.41 -0.95 -2.91
CA ASN A 50 -11.39 0.12 -2.80
C ASN A 50 -11.22 0.93 -1.51
N PHE A 51 -10.93 0.25 -0.39
CA PHE A 51 -10.63 0.91 0.87
C PHE A 51 -9.38 1.80 0.75
N ILE A 52 -8.32 1.31 0.11
CA ILE A 52 -7.10 2.10 -0.12
C ILE A 52 -7.36 3.31 -1.02
N GLN A 53 -8.13 3.16 -2.10
CA GLN A 53 -8.53 4.29 -2.95
C GLN A 53 -9.30 5.35 -2.15
N HIS A 54 -10.21 4.94 -1.27
CA HIS A 54 -10.96 5.85 -0.40
C HIS A 54 -10.09 6.51 0.66
N LEU A 55 -9.12 5.77 1.21
CA LEU A 55 -8.15 6.32 2.16
C LEU A 55 -7.30 7.42 1.51
N ILE A 56 -6.86 7.18 0.27
CA ILE A 56 -6.10 8.13 -0.53
C ILE A 56 -6.99 9.32 -0.91
N SER A 57 -8.23 9.14 -1.37
CA SER A 57 -9.08 10.27 -1.80
C SER A 57 -9.31 11.33 -0.71
N LYS A 58 -9.30 10.92 0.56
CA LYS A 58 -9.46 11.82 1.72
C LYS A 58 -8.24 12.69 2.05
N GLY A 59 -7.03 12.30 1.62
CA GLY A 59 -5.79 13.03 1.93
C GLY A 59 -4.85 13.24 0.74
N GLY A 60 -5.18 12.67 -0.40
CA GLY A 60 -4.33 12.41 -1.55
C GLY A 60 -4.62 13.29 -2.76
N LYS A 61 -5.49 14.31 -2.63
CA LYS A 61 -5.87 15.22 -3.74
C LYS A 61 -4.67 15.82 -4.49
N TYR A 62 -3.52 15.93 -3.83
CA TYR A 62 -2.28 16.50 -4.38
C TYR A 62 -1.22 15.45 -4.79
N TYR A 63 -1.57 14.15 -4.77
CA TYR A 63 -0.66 13.05 -5.01
C TYR A 63 -1.18 12.20 -6.18
N PRO A 64 -0.74 12.50 -7.43
CA PRO A 64 -1.24 11.79 -8.62
C PRO A 64 -0.80 10.32 -8.67
N VAL A 65 0.28 9.98 -7.98
CA VAL A 65 0.82 8.62 -7.88
C VAL A 65 1.19 8.34 -6.43
N VAL A 66 0.86 7.13 -5.97
CA VAL A 66 1.14 6.65 -4.62
C VAL A 66 1.78 5.27 -4.73
N PHE A 67 2.90 5.06 -4.02
CA PHE A 67 3.57 3.76 -4.01
C PHE A 67 2.81 2.74 -3.17
N ILE A 68 2.77 1.50 -3.67
CA ILE A 68 2.34 0.29 -2.96
C ILE A 68 3.52 -0.68 -2.87
N GLY A 69 3.38 -1.78 -2.14
CA GLY A 69 4.47 -2.72 -1.86
C GLY A 69 4.89 -3.62 -3.04
N LEU A 70 4.17 -3.55 -4.17
CA LEU A 70 4.45 -4.41 -5.32
C LEU A 70 5.71 -3.94 -6.03
N HIS A 71 6.64 -4.85 -6.28
CA HIS A 71 7.88 -4.55 -6.99
C HIS A 71 8.33 -5.76 -7.82
N TRP A 72 9.13 -5.50 -8.85
CA TRP A 72 9.75 -6.55 -9.66
C TRP A 72 11.03 -7.04 -8.98
N LYS A 73 11.10 -8.33 -8.68
CA LYS A 73 12.27 -8.95 -8.06
C LYS A 73 12.36 -10.43 -8.43
N ASP A 74 13.57 -10.85 -8.79
CA ASP A 74 13.89 -12.23 -9.21
C ASP A 74 13.00 -12.72 -10.36
N GLY A 75 12.74 -11.86 -11.35
CA GLY A 75 11.97 -12.23 -12.54
C GLY A 75 10.45 -12.32 -12.35
N GLN A 76 9.91 -11.81 -11.24
CA GLN A 76 8.46 -11.80 -10.99
C GLN A 76 8.02 -10.62 -10.10
N TRP A 77 6.73 -10.30 -10.13
CA TRP A 77 6.11 -9.34 -9.22
C TRP A 77 5.95 -9.94 -7.82
N LYS A 78 6.42 -9.23 -6.79
CA LYS A 78 6.36 -9.64 -5.38
C LYS A 78 5.92 -8.48 -4.49
N TRP A 79 5.16 -8.77 -3.44
CA TRP A 79 4.91 -7.81 -2.36
C TRP A 79 6.14 -7.70 -1.45
N SER A 80 6.49 -6.48 -1.03
CA SER A 80 7.66 -6.22 -0.18
C SER A 80 7.53 -6.73 1.26
N ASP A 81 6.32 -7.07 1.68
CA ASP A 81 6.02 -7.70 2.97
C ASP A 81 6.10 -9.24 2.94
N GLY A 82 6.38 -9.83 1.77
CA GLY A 82 6.47 -11.28 1.57
C GLY A 82 5.12 -12.00 1.41
N SER A 83 4.00 -11.25 1.42
CA SER A 83 2.68 -11.82 1.19
C SER A 83 2.51 -12.36 -0.23
N ARG A 84 1.59 -13.32 -0.39
CA ARG A 84 1.30 -13.91 -1.71
C ARG A 84 0.61 -12.90 -2.62
N LEU A 85 1.05 -12.83 -3.87
CA LEU A 85 0.34 -12.09 -4.92
C LEU A 85 -0.96 -12.83 -5.28
N SER A 86 -2.07 -12.43 -4.69
CA SER A 86 -3.41 -13.03 -4.92
C SER A 86 -4.36 -12.13 -5.71
N TYR A 87 -3.99 -10.86 -5.88
CA TYR A 87 -4.81 -9.85 -6.53
C TYR A 87 -3.92 -8.87 -7.27
N THR A 88 -4.38 -8.49 -8.46
CA THR A 88 -3.77 -7.46 -9.29
C THR A 88 -4.87 -6.60 -9.87
N ASN A 89 -4.61 -5.31 -10.01
CA ASN A 89 -5.52 -4.35 -10.63
C ASN A 89 -4.74 -3.46 -11.60
N TRP A 90 -4.14 -4.11 -12.59
CA TRP A 90 -3.32 -3.46 -13.60
C TRP A 90 -4.14 -2.49 -14.44
N GLY A 91 -3.54 -1.38 -14.83
CA GLY A 91 -4.11 -0.50 -15.84
C GLY A 91 -4.12 -1.16 -17.22
N PRO A 92 -4.86 -0.59 -18.19
CA PRO A 92 -4.80 -1.06 -19.56
C PRO A 92 -3.36 -1.08 -20.09
N GLY A 93 -2.91 -2.23 -20.60
CA GLY A 93 -1.55 -2.41 -21.13
C GLY A 93 -0.48 -2.70 -20.08
N GLU A 94 -0.85 -2.89 -18.81
CA GLU A 94 0.07 -3.24 -17.72
C GLU A 94 -0.11 -4.70 -17.24
N PRO A 95 0.92 -5.33 -16.66
CA PRO A 95 2.28 -4.83 -16.50
C PRO A 95 3.07 -4.97 -17.81
N ASN A 96 3.56 -3.86 -18.37
CA ASN A 96 4.54 -3.91 -19.46
C ASN A 96 5.97 -3.80 -18.91
N SER A 97 6.92 -4.25 -19.72
CA SER A 97 8.36 -4.29 -19.40
C SER A 97 9.10 -3.20 -20.14
#